data_AF-A0A1Q4VZM0-F1
#
_entry.id   AF-A0A1Q4VZM0-F1
#
_cell.length_a   1.000
_cell.length_b   1.000
_cell.length_c   1.000
_cell.angle_alpha   90.00
_cell.angle_beta   90.00
_cell.angle_gamma   90.00
#
_symmetry.space_group_name_H-M   'P 1'
#
loop_
_entity.id
_entity.type
_entity.pdbx_description
1 polymer ?
#
loop_
_entity_poly.entity_id
_entity_poly.type
_entity_poly.pdbx_seq_one_letter_code
_entity_poly.pdbx_strand_id
1 'polypeptide(L)' 'MSTTAVFTVDGMSCGHCEKTVSAGLAVLPGVTDVSADAPSGRVTVASAQPLDEALVRRVVDGAGFTFVGQA' A
#
# COMPACT_ATOMS: atom_id res chain seq x y z
N MET A 1 12.10 -12.48 -10.58
CA MET A 1 10.91 -11.93 -11.26
C MET A 1 10.18 -11.13 -10.21
N SER A 2 10.07 -9.82 -10.35
CA SER A 2 9.24 -8.98 -9.47
C SER A 2 7.80 -8.98 -9.98
N THR A 3 6.86 -8.82 -9.07
CA THR A 3 5.45 -8.60 -9.35
C THR A 3 5.06 -7.22 -8.86
N THR A 4 4.00 -6.67 -9.44
CA THR A 4 3.45 -5.37 -9.05
C THR A 4 1.97 -5.55 -8.80
N ALA A 5 1.52 -5.16 -7.61
CA ALA A 5 0.12 -5.19 -7.21
C ALA A 5 -0.36 -3.77 -6.95
N VAL A 6 -1.60 -3.47 -7.35
CA VAL A 6 -2.23 -2.18 -7.10
C VAL A 6 -3.35 -2.39 -6.10
N PHE A 7 -3.39 -1.56 -5.08
CA PHE A 7 -4.36 -1.61 -4.01
C PHE A 7 -5.15 -0.31 -3.97
N THR A 8 -6.40 -0.38 -3.57
CA THR A 8 -7.27 0.78 -3.35
C THR A 8 -7.41 1.00 -1.86
N VAL A 9 -7.16 2.24 -1.42
CA VAL A 9 -7.26 2.66 -0.02
C VAL A 9 -8.10 3.92 0.06
N ASP A 10 -9.12 3.86 0.90
CA ASP A 10 -10.02 4.97 1.20
C ASP A 10 -9.54 5.75 2.43
N GLY A 11 -9.74 7.07 2.41
CA GLY A 11 -9.33 7.98 3.47
C GLY A 11 -7.94 8.61 3.31
N MET A 12 -7.15 8.24 2.29
CA MET A 12 -5.90 8.93 1.98
C MET A 12 -6.18 10.25 1.26
N SER A 13 -6.38 11.33 2.01
CA SER A 13 -6.69 12.66 1.45
C SER A 13 -5.59 13.71 1.68
N CYS A 14 -4.45 13.31 2.23
CA CYS A 14 -3.32 14.21 2.49
C CYS A 14 -1.98 13.59 2.05
N GLY A 15 -1.05 14.40 1.53
CA GLY A 15 0.26 13.92 1.07
C GLY A 15 1.16 13.33 2.18
N HIS A 16 0.86 13.58 3.45
CA HIS A 16 1.50 12.86 4.55
C HIS A 16 1.00 11.41 4.67
N CYS A 17 -0.26 11.15 4.33
CA CYS A 17 -0.87 9.82 4.38
C CYS A 17 -0.16 8.86 3.40
N GLU A 18 0.15 9.32 2.19
CA GLU A 18 0.91 8.54 1.21
C GLU A 18 2.25 8.08 1.78
N LYS A 19 3.01 8.99 2.39
CA LYS A 19 4.33 8.65 2.95
C LYS A 19 4.22 7.66 4.09
N THR A 20 3.23 7.81 4.96
CA THR A 20 3.02 6.87 6.07
C THR A 20 2.65 5.47 5.56
N VAL A 21 1.72 5.37 4.61
CA VAL A 21 1.29 4.09 4.04
C VAL A 21 2.41 3.45 3.24
N SER A 22 3.05 4.21 2.34
CA SER A 22 4.14 3.69 1.51
C SER A 22 5.34 3.25 2.34
N ALA A 23 5.74 4.02 3.37
CA ALA A 23 6.79 3.62 4.30
C ALA A 23 6.41 2.35 5.08
N GLY A 24 5.15 2.23 5.55
CA GLY A 24 4.68 1.03 6.25
C GLY A 24 4.69 -0.22 5.37
N LEU A 25 4.29 -0.08 4.11
CA LEU A 25 4.32 -1.18 3.14
C LEU A 25 5.74 -1.51 2.67
N ALA A 26 6.63 -0.53 2.59
CA ALA A 26 8.03 -0.74 2.20
C ALA A 26 8.81 -1.61 3.20
N VAL A 27 8.35 -1.72 4.45
CA VAL A 27 8.93 -2.61 5.46
C VAL A 27 8.48 -4.07 5.31
N LEU A 28 7.47 -4.34 4.46
CA LEU A 28 6.98 -5.70 4.28
C LEU A 28 8.02 -6.57 3.55
N PRO A 29 8.14 -7.84 3.94
CA PRO A 29 9.14 -8.74 3.37
C PRO A 29 8.89 -8.93 1.87
N GLY A 30 9.94 -8.73 1.09
CA GLY A 30 9.90 -8.86 -0.37
C GLY A 30 9.45 -7.59 -1.09
N VAL A 31 9.08 -6.51 -0.41
CA VAL A 31 8.80 -5.23 -1.06
C VAL A 31 10.10 -4.59 -1.54
N THR A 32 10.07 -4.15 -2.79
CA THR A 32 11.18 -3.49 -3.47
C THR A 32 10.87 -2.03 -3.79
N ASP A 33 9.61 -1.70 -4.06
CA ASP A 33 9.18 -0.34 -4.32
C ASP A 33 7.72 -0.14 -3.91
N VAL A 34 7.36 1.07 -3.47
CA VAL A 34 5.99 1.44 -3.11
C VAL A 34 5.71 2.85 -3.59
N SER A 35 4.62 3.00 -4.34
CA SER A 35 4.08 4.28 -4.77
C SER A 35 2.64 4.41 -4.30
N ALA A 36 2.38 5.35 -3.40
CA ALA A 36 1.03 5.67 -2.95
C ALA A 36 0.56 6.95 -3.61
N ASP A 37 -0.72 6.99 -3.98
CA ASP A 37 -1.36 8.03 -4.76
C ASP A 37 -2.71 8.35 -4.08
N ALA A 38 -2.66 9.21 -3.05
CA ALA A 38 -3.78 9.75 -2.29
C ALA A 38 -4.86 10.40 -3.17
N PRO A 39 -4.53 11.28 -4.15
CA PRO A 39 -5.58 11.92 -4.95
C PRO A 39 -6.39 10.90 -5.77
N SER A 40 -5.81 9.75 -6.13
CA SER A 40 -6.52 8.66 -6.81
C SER A 40 -6.98 7.53 -5.89
N GLY A 41 -6.57 7.53 -4.61
CA GLY A 41 -6.84 6.48 -3.63
C GLY A 41 -6.15 5.15 -3.95
N ARG A 42 -5.06 5.16 -4.72
CA ARG A 42 -4.37 3.95 -5.19
C ARG A 42 -2.99 3.81 -4.58
N VAL A 43 -2.57 2.57 -4.33
CA VAL A 43 -1.25 2.21 -3.81
C VAL A 43 -0.68 1.11 -4.67
N THR A 44 0.36 1.43 -5.42
CA THR A 44 1.11 0.48 -6.24
C THR A 44 2.28 -0.04 -5.44
N VAL A 45 2.39 -1.35 -5.29
CA VAL A 45 3.51 -2.00 -4.59
C VAL A 45 4.21 -2.96 -5.55
N ALA A 46 5.51 -2.78 -5.71
CA ALA A 46 6.36 -3.73 -6.41
C ALA A 46 7.14 -4.58 -5.42
N SER A 47 7.05 -5.89 -5.56
CA SER A 47 7.67 -6.86 -4.67
C SER A 47 8.28 -8.02 -5.43
N ALA A 48 9.27 -8.68 -4.85
CA ALA A 48 9.88 -9.88 -5.40
C ALA A 48 8.92 -11.08 -5.40
N GLN A 49 7.88 -11.04 -4.57
CA GLN A 49 6.90 -12.10 -4.36
C GLN A 49 5.50 -11.49 -4.18
N PRO A 50 4.41 -12.23 -4.44
CA PRO A 50 3.05 -11.77 -4.16
C PRO A 50 2.91 -11.33 -2.70
N LEU A 51 2.39 -10.11 -2.49
CA LEU A 51 2.09 -9.61 -1.16
C LEU A 51 0.78 -10.18 -0.65
N ASP A 52 0.75 -10.43 0.65
CA ASP A 52 -0.45 -10.87 1.32
C ASP A 52 -1.37 -9.66 1.56
N GLU A 53 -2.54 -9.65 0.93
CA GLU A 53 -3.53 -8.57 1.08
C GLU A 53 -3.90 -8.36 2.56
N ALA A 54 -3.91 -9.43 3.35
CA ALA A 54 -4.18 -9.34 4.79
C ALA A 54 -3.10 -8.55 5.54
N LEU A 55 -1.82 -8.66 5.13
CA LEU A 55 -0.72 -7.86 5.70
C LEU A 55 -0.84 -6.40 5.27
N VAL A 56 -1.04 -6.16 3.97
CA VAL A 56 -1.23 -4.80 3.43
C VAL A 56 -2.37 -4.11 4.16
N ARG A 57 -3.52 -4.78 4.29
CA ARG A 57 -4.67 -4.30 5.04
C ARG A 57 -4.33 -3.96 6.49
N ARG A 58 -3.63 -4.83 7.22
CA ARG A 58 -3.25 -4.56 8.62
C ARG A 58 -2.37 -3.32 8.76
N VAL A 59 -1.45 -3.11 7.83
CA VAL A 59 -0.60 -1.91 7.81
C VAL A 59 -1.42 -0.66 7.53
N VAL A 60 -2.32 -0.73 6.54
CA VAL A 60 -3.23 0.36 6.15
C VAL A 60 -4.21 0.71 7.29
N ASP A 61 -4.88 -0.29 7.87
CA ASP A 61 -5.80 -0.13 9.00
C ASP A 61 -5.05 0.41 10.24
N GLY A 62 -3.83 -0.09 10.50
CA GLY A 62 -2.98 0.38 11.60
C GLY A 62 -2.48 1.82 11.42
N ALA A 63 -2.37 2.29 10.19
CA ALA A 63 -2.08 3.68 9.87
C ALA A 63 -3.32 4.60 9.92
N GLY A 64 -4.52 4.04 10.14
CA GLY A 64 -5.77 4.78 10.25
C GLY A 64 -6.51 4.99 8.92
N PHE A 65 -6.22 4.18 7.91
CA PHE A 65 -6.89 4.23 6.59
C PHE A 65 -7.72 2.98 6.36
N THR A 66 -8.64 3.02 5.39
CA THR A 66 -9.49 1.87 5.07
C THR A 66 -8.99 1.18 3.81
N PHE A 67 -8.56 -0.07 3.92
CA PHE A 67 -8.23 -0.88 2.75
C PHE A 67 -9.52 -1.33 2.04
N VAL A 68 -9.66 -0.99 0.75
CA VAL A 68 -10.85 -1.32 -0.06
C VAL A 68 -10.68 -2.64 -0.78
N GLY A 69 -9.48 -2.92 -1.32
CA GLY A 69 -9.18 -4.14 -2.08
C GLY A 69 -8.06 -3.96 -3.09
N GLN A 70 -7.58 -5.06 -3.67
CA GLN A 70 -6.71 -5.01 -4.85
C GLN A 70 -7.50 -4.52 -6.09
N ALA A 71 -6.90 -3.60 -6.86
CA ALA A 71 -7.42 -3.07 -8.13
C ALA A 71 -6.92 -3.87 -9.33
#